data_AF-A0A519MVN1-F1
#
_entry.id   AF-A0A519MVN1-F1
#
_cell.length_a   1.000
_cell.length_b   1.000
_cell.length_c   1.000
_cell.angle_alpha   90.00
_cell.angle_beta   90.00
_cell.angle_gamma   90.00
#
_symmetry.space_group_name_H-M   'P 1'
#
loop_
_entity.id
_entity.type
_entity.pdbx_description
1 polymer ?
#
loop_
_entity_poly.entity_id
_entity_poly.type
_entity_poly.pdbx_seq_one_letter_code
_entity_poly.pdbx_strand_id
1 'polypeptide(L)'
;MRLSVERKPERVLPDTRRVIARFFFNGEERALELLKKILALDKEEVFGLVSPLLQDFSKRHRNITKKLLSHCQRVRRYIDMAGGDYEKLDDFTKLLIGSYFTHEYSIESAAFFNPSIVPDPDQSNLEEGQLRVIISFRAVGEGHVSSVVFRRAMIDKDNNIT
;
A
#
# COMPACT_ATOMS: atom_id res chain seq x y z
N MET A 1 7.60 -45.84 3.36
CA MET A 1 6.21 -45.54 2.95
C MET A 1 6.29 -44.49 1.85
N ARG A 2 5.83 -44.77 0.62
CA ARG A 2 5.78 -43.75 -0.45
C ARG A 2 4.43 -43.03 -0.33
N LEU A 3 4.47 -41.72 -0.09
CA LEU A 3 3.28 -40.88 -0.15
C LEU A 3 2.94 -40.65 -1.63
N SER A 4 1.70 -40.93 -2.02
CA SER A 4 1.19 -40.48 -3.30
C SER A 4 0.94 -38.97 -3.21
N VAL A 5 1.48 -38.20 -4.16
CA VAL A 5 1.34 -36.75 -4.18
C VAL A 5 0.75 -36.36 -5.53
N GLU A 6 -0.44 -35.75 -5.48
CA GLU A 6 -1.05 -35.10 -6.62
C GLU A 6 -0.82 -33.59 -6.52
N ARG A 7 -0.24 -32.98 -7.57
CA ARG A 7 0.01 -31.54 -7.60
C ARG A 7 -1.16 -30.85 -8.29
N LYS A 8 -1.83 -29.96 -7.57
CA LYS A 8 -2.87 -29.09 -8.12
C LYS A 8 -2.26 -27.94 -8.97
N PRO A 9 -2.98 -27.39 -9.96
CA PRO A 9 -2.43 -26.42 -10.91
C PRO A 9 -2.28 -24.99 -10.37
N GLU A 10 -2.90 -24.66 -9.25
CA GLU A 10 -2.93 -23.32 -8.67
C GLU A 10 -1.52 -22.88 -8.25
N ARG A 11 -1.19 -21.62 -8.54
CA ARG A 11 0.10 -21.02 -8.21
C ARG A 11 -0.12 -19.69 -7.51
N VAL A 12 0.60 -19.48 -6.41
CA VAL A 12 0.71 -18.17 -5.78
C VAL A 12 1.95 -17.49 -6.31
N LEU A 13 1.76 -16.48 -7.15
CA LEU A 13 2.83 -15.70 -7.75
C LEU A 13 3.00 -14.35 -7.01
N PRO A 14 4.20 -13.75 -7.04
CA PRO A 14 4.38 -12.38 -6.59
C PRO A 14 3.49 -11.43 -7.40
N ASP A 15 2.94 -10.43 -6.73
CA ASP A 15 2.15 -9.36 -7.35
C ASP A 15 2.77 -8.00 -7.05
N THR A 16 3.42 -7.40 -8.06
CA THR A 16 4.07 -6.07 -7.95
C THR A 16 3.08 -4.92 -7.74
N ARG A 17 1.78 -5.17 -7.93
CA ARG A 17 0.72 -4.20 -7.65
C ARG A 17 0.41 -4.13 -6.15
N ARG A 18 0.90 -5.09 -5.34
CA ARG A 18 0.82 -5.02 -3.87
C ARG A 18 1.84 -4.03 -3.35
N VAL A 19 1.37 -2.81 -3.19
CA VAL A 19 2.17 -1.67 -2.78
C VAL A 19 1.75 -1.13 -1.42
N ILE A 20 2.67 -0.47 -0.73
CA ILE A 20 2.38 0.34 0.45
C ILE A 20 2.78 1.79 0.20
N ALA A 21 1.99 2.73 0.71
CA ALA A 21 2.33 4.14 0.69
C ALA A 21 3.39 4.44 1.77
N ARG A 22 4.54 4.97 1.37
CA ARG A 22 5.61 5.41 2.27
C ARG A 22 5.94 6.88 2.04
N PHE A 23 6.42 7.51 3.10
CA PHE A 23 6.93 8.87 3.02
C PHE A 23 8.18 8.92 2.16
N PHE A 24 8.21 9.87 1.23
CA PHE A 24 9.30 10.14 0.33
C PHE A 24 9.78 11.57 0.55
N PHE A 25 11.08 11.76 0.73
CA PHE A 25 11.70 13.08 0.92
C PHE A 25 13.06 13.09 0.25
N ASN A 26 13.27 14.04 -0.65
CA ASN A 26 14.42 14.07 -1.57
C ASN A 26 15.32 15.28 -1.36
N GLY A 27 15.47 15.71 -0.11
CA GLY A 27 16.27 16.88 0.27
C GLY A 27 15.44 18.16 0.42
N GLU A 28 15.99 19.10 1.19
CA GLU A 28 15.33 20.34 1.57
C GLU A 28 15.09 21.28 0.38
N GLU A 29 16.10 21.50 -0.46
CA GLU A 29 16.01 22.40 -1.63
C GLU A 29 14.86 21.99 -2.55
N ARG A 30 14.81 20.71 -2.95
CA ARG A 30 13.73 20.16 -3.79
C ARG A 30 12.37 20.24 -3.10
N ALA A 31 12.31 20.00 -1.79
CA ALA A 31 11.07 20.11 -1.03
C ALA A 31 10.54 21.54 -1.04
N LEU A 32 11.40 22.54 -0.83
CA LEU A 32 11.02 23.95 -0.85
C LEU A 32 10.56 24.41 -2.24
N GLU A 33 11.28 24.03 -3.30
CA GLU A 33 10.88 24.34 -4.68
C GLU A 33 9.51 23.76 -5.03
N LEU A 34 9.28 22.50 -4.68
CA LEU A 34 8.00 21.83 -4.89
C LEU A 34 6.87 22.52 -4.11
N LEU A 35 7.09 22.81 -2.84
CA LEU A 35 6.10 23.45 -1.99
C LEU A 35 5.73 24.84 -2.49
N LYS A 36 6.70 25.65 -2.93
CA LYS A 36 6.42 26.96 -3.55
C LYS A 36 5.53 26.84 -4.78
N LYS A 37 5.75 25.82 -5.62
CA LYS A 37 4.90 25.58 -6.80
C LYS A 37 3.48 25.20 -6.39
N ILE A 38 3.31 24.31 -5.41
CA ILE A 38 1.99 23.90 -4.93
C ILE A 38 1.25 25.07 -4.27
N LEU A 39 1.94 25.87 -3.45
CA LEU A 39 1.36 27.04 -2.76
C LEU A 39 0.96 28.17 -3.72
N ALA A 40 1.49 28.19 -4.95
CA ALA A 40 1.12 29.16 -5.98
C ALA A 40 -0.14 28.77 -6.75
N LEU A 41 -0.61 27.53 -6.61
CA LEU A 41 -1.83 27.05 -7.27
C LEU A 41 -3.07 27.63 -6.60
N ASP A 42 -4.10 27.89 -7.41
CA ASP A 42 -5.43 28.20 -6.88
C ASP A 42 -6.18 26.93 -6.42
N LYS A 43 -7.35 27.14 -5.81
CA LYS A 43 -8.16 26.04 -5.25
C LYS A 43 -8.71 25.11 -6.33
N GLU A 44 -9.01 25.62 -7.52
CA GLU A 44 -9.57 24.83 -8.63
C GLU A 44 -8.48 23.93 -9.21
N GLU A 45 -7.27 24.46 -9.39
CA GLU A 45 -6.08 23.72 -9.83
C GLU A 45 -5.72 22.61 -8.83
N VAL A 46 -5.67 22.94 -7.53
CA VAL A 46 -5.40 21.95 -6.47
C VAL A 46 -6.43 20.83 -6.49
N PHE A 47 -7.72 21.18 -6.58
CA PHE A 47 -8.79 20.18 -6.63
C PHE A 47 -8.70 19.31 -7.89
N GLY A 48 -8.41 19.91 -9.04
CA GLY A 48 -8.22 19.23 -10.33
C GLY A 48 -7.08 18.20 -10.31
N LEU A 49 -6.02 18.46 -9.53
CA LEU A 49 -4.90 17.53 -9.37
C LEU A 49 -5.19 16.44 -8.33
N VAL A 50 -5.74 16.82 -7.17
CA VAL A 50 -5.86 15.88 -6.04
C VAL A 50 -7.03 14.91 -6.22
N SER A 51 -8.13 15.33 -6.86
CA SER A 51 -9.32 14.50 -7.05
C SER A 51 -9.04 13.19 -7.83
N PRO A 52 -8.46 13.23 -9.06
CA PRO A 52 -8.14 12.00 -9.79
C PRO A 52 -7.09 11.16 -9.07
N LEU A 53 -6.12 11.80 -8.40
CA LEU A 53 -5.10 11.10 -7.61
C LEU A 53 -5.76 10.28 -6.49
N LEU A 54 -6.69 10.87 -5.73
CA LEU A 54 -7.38 10.16 -4.65
C LEU A 54 -8.21 8.99 -5.19
N GLN A 55 -8.86 9.16 -6.35
CA GLN A 55 -9.59 8.07 -7.00
C GLN A 55 -8.68 6.88 -7.34
N ASP A 56 -7.50 7.14 -7.91
CA ASP A 56 -6.58 6.07 -8.27
C ASP A 56 -5.92 5.39 -7.08
N PHE A 57 -5.58 6.13 -6.03
CA PHE A 57 -5.05 5.54 -4.80
C PHE A 57 -6.12 4.77 -4.02
N SER A 58 -7.39 5.21 -4.02
CA SER A 58 -8.47 4.56 -3.26
C SER A 58 -8.71 3.11 -3.68
N LYS A 59 -8.40 2.77 -4.93
CA LYS A 59 -8.48 1.40 -5.47
C LYS A 59 -7.47 0.44 -4.83
N ARG A 60 -6.36 0.96 -4.29
CA ARG A 60 -5.19 0.17 -3.84
C ARG A 60 -4.85 0.35 -2.36
N HIS A 61 -5.17 1.52 -1.79
CA HIS A 61 -4.82 1.88 -0.42
C HIS A 61 -6.08 2.15 0.40
N ARG A 62 -6.28 1.33 1.44
CA ARG A 62 -7.27 1.63 2.47
C ARG A 62 -6.82 2.88 3.24
N ASN A 63 -7.71 3.88 3.34
CA ASN A 63 -7.49 5.11 4.10
C ASN A 63 -6.30 5.97 3.61
N ILE A 64 -6.10 6.09 2.29
CA ILE A 64 -4.98 6.87 1.74
C ILE A 64 -4.93 8.32 2.24
N THR A 65 -6.08 8.99 2.38
CA THR A 65 -6.17 10.38 2.85
C THR A 65 -5.47 10.58 4.19
N LYS A 66 -5.66 9.66 5.15
CA LYS A 66 -4.99 9.68 6.45
C LYS A 66 -3.46 9.61 6.32
N LYS A 67 -2.95 8.82 5.38
CA LYS A 67 -1.52 8.71 5.11
C LYS A 67 -0.98 10.00 4.48
N LEU A 68 -1.68 10.55 3.50
CA LEU A 68 -1.27 11.80 2.84
C LEU A 68 -1.23 12.97 3.84
N LEU A 69 -2.26 13.12 4.68
CA LEU A 69 -2.27 14.14 5.74
C LEU A 69 -1.10 13.97 6.71
N SER A 70 -0.80 12.72 7.11
CA SER A 70 0.36 12.44 7.96
C SER A 70 1.68 12.79 7.27
N HIS A 71 1.82 12.53 5.97
CA HIS A 71 3.01 12.91 5.20
C HIS A 71 3.13 14.44 5.03
N CYS A 72 2.02 15.14 4.81
CA CYS A 72 1.99 16.60 4.80
C CYS A 72 2.44 17.20 6.13
N GLN A 73 1.96 16.65 7.25
CA GLN A 73 2.37 17.08 8.59
C GLN A 73 3.89 16.95 8.81
N ARG A 74 4.52 15.91 8.24
CA ARG A 74 5.99 15.73 8.34
C ARG A 74 6.80 16.82 7.64
N VAL A 75 6.21 17.53 6.68
CA VAL A 75 6.85 18.62 5.95
C VAL A 75 6.36 20.01 6.37
N ARG A 76 5.61 20.11 7.48
CA ARG A 76 5.09 21.37 8.03
C ARG A 76 6.14 22.48 8.07
N ARG A 77 7.32 22.20 8.63
CA ARG A 77 8.41 23.17 8.72
C ARG A 77 8.80 23.74 7.35
N TYR A 78 8.82 22.91 6.31
CA TYR A 78 9.17 23.34 4.96
C TYR A 78 8.05 24.11 4.28
N ILE A 79 6.78 23.86 4.64
CA ILE A 79 5.64 24.66 4.19
C ILE A 79 5.81 26.10 4.70
N ASP A 80 6.13 26.24 5.99
CA ASP A 80 6.35 27.56 6.61
C ASP A 80 7.56 28.27 5.98
N MET A 81 8.67 27.54 5.74
CA MET A 81 9.85 28.08 5.05
C MET A 81 9.61 28.43 3.57
N ALA A 82 8.65 27.78 2.91
CA ALA A 82 8.24 28.10 1.56
C ALA A 82 7.32 29.35 1.47
N GLY A 83 6.97 29.96 2.60
CA GLY A 83 6.09 31.12 2.68
C GLY A 83 4.60 30.78 2.86
N GLY A 84 4.27 29.51 3.11
CA GLY A 84 2.92 29.08 3.46
C GLY A 84 2.65 29.17 4.97
N ASP A 85 1.40 28.91 5.35
CA ASP A 85 0.98 28.74 6.74
C ASP A 85 0.17 27.44 6.83
N TYR A 86 0.79 26.39 7.40
CA TYR A 86 0.18 25.06 7.48
C TYR A 86 -1.22 25.05 8.11
N GLU A 87 -1.47 25.89 9.10
CA GLU A 87 -2.76 25.91 9.80
C GLU A 87 -3.87 26.53 8.92
N LYS A 88 -3.49 27.42 8.00
CA LYS A 88 -4.42 28.06 7.06
C LYS A 88 -4.65 27.30 5.76
N LEU A 89 -3.85 26.26 5.47
CA LEU A 89 -4.06 25.43 4.29
C LEU A 89 -5.38 24.66 4.39
N ASP A 90 -6.15 24.67 3.31
CA ASP A 90 -7.32 23.80 3.16
C ASP A 90 -6.91 22.32 3.04
N ASP A 91 -7.89 21.44 3.25
CA ASP A 91 -7.65 20.00 3.29
C ASP A 91 -7.17 19.43 1.94
N PHE A 92 -7.64 19.97 0.81
CA PHE A 92 -7.21 19.48 -0.50
C PHE A 92 -5.77 19.86 -0.79
N THR A 93 -5.35 21.08 -0.42
CA THR A 93 -3.94 21.48 -0.51
C THR A 93 -3.06 20.62 0.38
N LYS A 94 -3.49 20.32 1.62
CA LYS A 94 -2.77 19.41 2.51
C LYS A 94 -2.64 18.01 1.92
N LEU A 95 -3.71 17.48 1.33
CA LEU A 95 -3.71 16.17 0.67
C LEU A 95 -2.78 16.15 -0.55
N LEU A 96 -2.81 17.20 -1.38
CA LEU A 96 -1.95 17.34 -2.55
C LEU A 96 -0.47 17.39 -2.14
N ILE A 97 -0.11 18.25 -1.17
CA ILE A 97 1.26 18.28 -0.61
C ILE A 97 1.66 16.89 -0.11
N GLY A 98 0.81 16.27 0.71
CA GLY A 98 1.05 14.92 1.23
C GLY A 98 1.29 13.89 0.12
N SER A 99 0.57 13.99 -1.01
CA SER A 99 0.72 13.09 -2.15
C SER A 99 2.09 13.20 -2.82
N TYR A 100 2.64 14.41 -2.99
CA TYR A 100 3.97 14.58 -3.59
C TYR A 100 5.11 14.09 -2.68
N PHE A 101 4.90 14.05 -1.37
CA PHE A 101 5.82 13.44 -0.41
C PHE A 101 5.47 11.97 -0.11
N THR A 102 4.74 11.30 -1.01
CA THR A 102 4.39 9.88 -0.93
C THR A 102 4.89 9.14 -2.16
N HIS A 103 5.50 7.97 -1.95
CA HIS A 103 5.69 6.99 -3.01
C HIS A 103 4.99 5.68 -2.68
N GLU A 104 4.79 4.86 -3.70
CA GLU A 104 4.34 3.48 -3.55
C GLU A 104 5.54 2.54 -3.60
N TYR A 105 5.63 1.66 -2.60
CA TYR A 105 6.67 0.66 -2.50
C TYR A 105 6.06 -0.73 -2.74
N SER A 106 6.50 -1.42 -3.80
CA SER A 106 6.08 -2.79 -4.09
C SER A 106 6.76 -3.77 -3.14
N ILE A 107 5.98 -4.47 -2.32
CA ILE A 107 6.50 -5.37 -1.28
C ILE A 107 6.94 -6.74 -1.83
N GLU A 108 6.51 -7.09 -3.06
CA GLU A 108 6.75 -8.40 -3.69
C GLU A 108 7.58 -8.28 -4.99
N SER A 109 8.35 -7.20 -5.19
CA SER A 109 9.05 -6.93 -6.48
C SER A 109 10.36 -7.67 -6.68
N ALA A 110 11.07 -8.06 -5.63
CA ALA A 110 12.41 -8.67 -5.74
C ALA A 110 12.39 -10.18 -5.48
N ALA A 111 11.66 -10.65 -4.46
CA ALA A 111 11.55 -12.07 -4.18
C ALA A 111 10.27 -12.41 -3.39
N PHE A 112 9.78 -13.64 -3.55
CA PHE A 112 8.57 -14.14 -2.90
C PHE A 112 8.69 -15.64 -2.65
N PHE A 113 8.88 -16.05 -1.39
CA PHE A 113 9.30 -17.42 -1.05
C PHE A 113 9.00 -17.77 0.43
N ASN A 114 9.39 -18.98 0.86
CA ASN A 114 9.18 -19.54 2.19
C ASN A 114 7.71 -19.51 2.66
N PRO A 115 6.81 -20.21 1.95
CA PRO A 115 5.42 -20.31 2.38
C PRO A 115 5.29 -21.10 3.68
N SER A 116 4.42 -20.63 4.57
CA SER A 116 3.88 -21.42 5.69
C SER A 116 2.36 -21.34 5.68
N ILE A 117 1.68 -22.38 6.15
CA ILE A 117 0.22 -22.48 6.12
C ILE A 117 -0.31 -22.94 7.47
N VAL A 118 -1.41 -22.32 7.91
CA VAL A 118 -2.16 -22.70 9.12
C VAL A 118 -3.66 -22.62 8.84
N PRO A 119 -4.51 -23.36 9.57
CA PRO A 119 -5.95 -23.09 9.60
C PRO A 119 -6.22 -21.64 10.02
N ASP A 120 -7.18 -20.99 9.36
CA ASP A 120 -7.69 -19.68 9.77
C ASP A 120 -8.37 -19.82 11.16
N PRO A 121 -8.11 -18.93 12.14
CA PRO A 121 -8.81 -18.98 13.42
C PRO A 121 -10.34 -18.90 13.29
N ASP A 122 -10.84 -18.25 12.24
CA ASP A 122 -12.25 -18.21 11.89
C ASP A 122 -12.58 -19.28 10.84
N GLN A 123 -13.32 -20.31 11.23
CA GLN A 123 -13.88 -21.34 10.34
C GLN A 123 -15.41 -21.24 10.21
N SER A 124 -16.02 -20.11 10.58
CA SER A 124 -17.47 -19.92 10.47
C SER A 124 -17.95 -19.90 9.02
N ASN A 125 -19.21 -20.32 8.81
CA ASN A 125 -19.89 -20.33 7.51
C ASN A 125 -19.15 -21.17 6.44
N LEU A 126 -18.61 -22.32 6.84
CA LEU A 126 -18.01 -23.30 5.95
C LEU A 126 -18.94 -24.50 5.78
N GLU A 127 -18.93 -25.07 4.59
CA GLU A 127 -19.59 -26.35 4.32
C GLU A 127 -18.78 -27.51 4.89
N GLU A 128 -19.43 -28.66 5.09
CA GLU A 128 -18.75 -29.86 5.54
C GLU A 128 -17.61 -30.25 4.59
N GLY A 129 -16.42 -30.48 5.16
CA GLY A 129 -15.21 -30.80 4.41
C GLY A 129 -14.46 -29.59 3.86
N GLN A 130 -14.93 -28.36 4.07
CA GLN A 130 -14.16 -27.15 3.77
C GLN A 130 -13.19 -26.80 4.91
N LEU A 131 -12.01 -26.31 4.56
CA LEU A 131 -11.02 -25.78 5.46
C LEU A 131 -10.51 -24.46 4.94
N ARG A 132 -10.70 -23.41 5.73
CA ARG A 132 -10.14 -22.10 5.42
C ARG A 132 -8.74 -21.98 6.01
N VAL A 133 -7.81 -21.43 5.26
CA VAL A 133 -6.39 -21.36 5.64
C VAL A 133 -5.83 -19.95 5.47
N ILE A 134 -4.81 -19.66 6.28
CA ILE A 134 -3.96 -18.48 6.14
C ILE A 134 -2.59 -18.97 5.69
N ILE A 135 -2.08 -18.37 4.62
CA ILE A 135 -0.77 -18.67 4.05
C ILE A 135 0.11 -17.43 4.23
N SER A 136 1.24 -17.58 4.91
CA SER A 136 2.25 -16.52 4.99
C SER A 136 3.34 -16.74 3.96
N PHE A 137 3.93 -15.65 3.49
CA PHE A 137 5.10 -15.65 2.62
C PHE A 137 6.09 -14.61 3.12
N ARG A 138 7.37 -14.89 2.87
CA ARG A 138 8.41 -13.87 2.90
C ARG A 138 8.42 -13.16 1.55
N ALA A 139 8.13 -11.87 1.56
CA ALA A 139 8.20 -11.02 0.38
C ALA A 139 9.33 -10.01 0.53
N VAL A 140 10.04 -9.75 -0.55
CA VAL A 140 11.14 -8.79 -0.60
C VAL A 140 10.82 -7.82 -1.72
N GLY A 141 10.81 -6.53 -1.38
CA GLY A 141 10.64 -5.46 -2.36
C GLY A 141 11.97 -4.81 -2.73
N GLU A 142 11.88 -3.63 -3.34
CA GLU A 142 13.05 -2.84 -3.73
C GLU A 142 13.96 -2.51 -2.52
N GLY A 143 15.26 -2.39 -2.74
CA GLY A 143 16.21 -2.16 -1.64
C GLY A 143 16.33 -3.32 -0.66
N HIS A 144 15.83 -4.51 -1.04
CA HIS A 144 15.94 -5.77 -0.30
C HIS A 144 15.29 -5.78 1.09
N VAL A 145 14.29 -4.92 1.32
CA VAL A 145 13.55 -4.90 2.58
C VAL A 145 12.59 -6.10 2.63
N SER A 146 12.81 -6.97 3.62
CA SER A 146 12.01 -8.17 3.84
C SER A 146 10.73 -7.84 4.61
N SER A 147 9.60 -8.35 4.12
CA SER A 147 8.27 -8.23 4.71
C SER A 147 7.63 -9.61 4.87
N VAL A 148 6.72 -9.74 5.84
CA VAL A 148 5.82 -10.89 5.92
C VAL A 148 4.49 -10.48 5.32
N VAL A 149 3.99 -11.28 4.38
CA VAL A 149 2.69 -11.04 3.73
C VAL A 149 1.80 -12.25 3.87
N PHE A 150 0.49 -12.02 3.88
CA PHE A 150 -0.50 -13.06 4.05
C PHE A 150 -1.41 -13.17 2.82
N ARG A 151 -1.83 -14.40 2.52
CA ARG A 151 -2.94 -14.77 1.65
C ARG A 151 -3.92 -15.62 2.44
N ARG A 152 -5.17 -15.62 2.02
CA ARG A 152 -6.22 -16.49 2.53
C ARG A 152 -6.66 -17.39 1.39
N ALA A 153 -6.95 -18.64 1.69
CA ALA A 153 -7.52 -19.58 0.73
C ALA A 153 -8.53 -20.48 1.43
N MET A 154 -9.35 -21.16 0.64
CA MET A 154 -10.24 -22.21 1.08
C MET A 154 -9.86 -23.50 0.34
N ILE A 155 -9.80 -24.59 1.08
CA ILE A 155 -9.60 -25.94 0.56
C ILE A 155 -10.94 -26.65 0.72
N ASP A 156 -11.55 -27.10 -0.37
CA ASP A 156 -12.81 -27.86 -0.30
C ASP A 156 -12.58 -29.36 -0.05
N LYS A 157 -13.69 -30.10 0.07
CA LYS A 157 -13.67 -31.56 0.30
C LYS A 157 -12.96 -32.37 -0.81
N ASP A 158 -12.87 -31.80 -2.01
CA ASP A 158 -12.23 -32.39 -3.19
C ASP A 158 -10.79 -31.85 -3.38
N ASN A 159 -10.28 -31.16 -2.35
CA ASN A 159 -8.97 -30.50 -2.29
C ASN A 159 -8.76 -29.41 -3.36
N ASN A 160 -9.83 -28.81 -3.88
CA ASN A 160 -9.71 -27.63 -4.74
C ASN A 160 -9.45 -26.39 -3.89
N ILE A 161 -8.69 -25.46 -4.46
CA ILE A 161 -8.22 -24.26 -3.75
C ILE A 161 -8.84 -23.02 -4.39
N THR A 162 -9.51 -22.21 -3.59
CA THR A 162 -10.09 -20.91 -4.00
C THR A 162 -9.63 -19.78 -3.11
#